data_AF-A0A162N426-F1
#
_entry.id   AF-A0A162N426-F1
#
_cell.length_a   1.000
_cell.length_b   1.000
_cell.length_c   1.000
_cell.angle_alpha   90.00
_cell.angle_beta   90.00
_cell.angle_gamma   90.00
#
_symmetry.space_group_name_H-M   'P 1'
#
loop_
_entity.id
_entity.type
_entity.pdbx_description
1 polymer ?
#
loop_
_entity_poly.entity_id
_entity_poly.type
_entity_poly.pdbx_seq_one_letter_code
_entity_poly.pdbx_strand_id
1 'polypeptide(L)'
;MFTHNGVDFWSGDIVNFMNGSTSARFLVESFHTMDNSAVFVQGYMVYILEGGQFIGIEVESTSIKLETLLGVDSTPVDVALCYSVSPGKVFHLIPRYKSLLEEPHFLKWHVLDETGKPIDPKLFYKVRILPIILFTNDTSGNRSKQYNPYESWSMKFAALSYEERSSIENIHFLSAIPKKKGASGMSLLPKIVEDFKRLENGLVMFSAKDNENVLVASPLLWIEADTPCHSELCGLRVPTSLYPCRKCYVRLQRFMPNLQSSSYYTGRHTARTKAHYLAAASTSGRGSTIPDAPLTGNALTASDLCFANRATDALLELQSFDPSTDTPVEVLHNILLGVAKYLVNYLVKIVLKKNPNQMARLSKALKDYENSQGMSRKFTREAVRYDYNMYINEVEKAVTSLIQELHHYDITCEVEGHNLYSSKPKVHLLTHLPNNLRRFGTALYYETEKDEQFNKHIHEHLMHTNRLNTSRDQKHSDNTFVVFMLKESRDQHAHPFIGKVSSLGVEHY
;
A
#
# COMPACT_ATOMS: atom_id res chain seq x y z
N MET A 1 -5.14 -9.67 17.79
CA MET A 1 -5.22 -10.24 19.14
C MET A 1 -3.88 -10.09 19.81
N PHE A 2 -3.88 -9.80 21.11
CA PHE A 2 -2.70 -9.78 21.95
C PHE A 2 -2.99 -10.57 23.23
N THR A 3 -2.00 -11.32 23.69
CA THR A 3 -2.06 -12.02 24.97
C THR A 3 -1.41 -11.16 26.05
N HIS A 4 -2.14 -10.86 27.12
CA HIS A 4 -1.60 -10.17 28.29
C HIS A 4 -2.09 -10.87 29.56
N ASN A 5 -1.17 -11.14 30.50
CA ASN A 5 -1.43 -11.91 31.73
C ASN A 5 -2.16 -13.25 31.50
N GLY A 6 -1.83 -13.94 30.41
CA GLY A 6 -2.45 -15.24 30.05
C GLY A 6 -3.88 -15.14 29.50
N VAL A 7 -4.37 -13.94 29.23
CA VAL A 7 -5.69 -13.69 28.62
C VAL A 7 -5.48 -13.17 27.20
N ASP A 8 -6.20 -13.77 26.25
CA ASP A 8 -6.22 -13.32 24.86
C ASP A 8 -7.29 -12.25 24.65
N PHE A 9 -6.87 -11.09 24.18
CA PHE A 9 -7.76 -9.98 23.85
C PHE A 9 -7.91 -9.88 22.34
N TRP A 10 -9.16 -9.85 21.87
CA TRP A 10 -9.53 -9.78 20.46
C TRP A 10 -10.22 -8.46 20.12
N SER A 11 -10.13 -8.08 18.84
CA SER A 11 -11.05 -7.09 18.29
C SER A 11 -12.47 -7.63 18.39
N GLY A 12 -13.41 -6.80 18.85
CA GLY A 12 -14.77 -7.18 19.20
C GLY A 12 -15.00 -7.49 20.68
N ASP A 13 -13.94 -7.76 21.45
CA ASP A 13 -14.10 -8.01 22.88
C ASP A 13 -14.47 -6.72 23.63
N ILE A 14 -15.40 -6.81 24.57
CA ILE A 14 -15.55 -5.81 25.63
C ILE A 14 -14.60 -6.19 26.75
N VAL A 15 -13.72 -5.28 27.15
CA VAL A 15 -12.68 -5.52 28.15
C VAL A 15 -12.86 -4.60 29.34
N ASN A 16 -12.47 -5.09 30.51
CA ASN A 16 -12.40 -4.28 31.72
C ASN A 16 -10.97 -3.75 31.88
N PHE A 17 -10.84 -2.47 32.23
CA PHE A 17 -9.55 -1.83 32.49
C PHE A 17 -9.66 -0.82 33.65
N MET A 18 -8.52 -0.42 34.20
CA MET A 18 -8.47 0.61 35.24
C MET A 18 -8.36 2.01 34.61
N ASN A 19 -9.36 2.85 34.85
CA ASN A 19 -9.30 4.27 34.54
C ASN A 19 -9.16 5.07 35.84
N GLY A 20 -7.92 5.38 36.22
CA GLY A 20 -7.60 5.95 37.52
C GLY A 20 -7.97 4.97 38.66
N SER A 21 -8.93 5.35 39.51
CA SER A 21 -9.39 4.52 40.63
C SER A 21 -10.65 3.71 40.34
N THR A 22 -11.23 3.84 39.14
CA THR A 22 -12.51 3.20 38.77
C THR A 22 -12.31 2.16 37.66
N SER A 23 -13.01 1.04 37.77
CA SER A 23 -13.09 0.06 36.68
C SER A 23 -14.01 0.59 35.58
N ALA A 24 -13.56 0.51 34.33
CA ALA A 24 -14.30 0.93 33.16
C ALA A 24 -14.32 -0.18 32.10
N ARG A 25 -15.29 -0.13 31.20
CA ARG A 25 -15.44 -1.05 30.07
C ARG A 25 -15.02 -0.38 28.76
N PHE A 26 -14.44 -1.18 27.88
CA PHE A 26 -13.89 -0.72 26.62
C PHE A 26 -14.17 -1.73 25.51
N LEU A 27 -14.75 -1.28 24.40
CA LEU A 27 -14.95 -2.12 23.21
C LEU A 27 -13.70 -2.04 22.36
N VAL A 28 -13.01 -3.16 22.21
CA VAL A 28 -11.75 -3.24 21.47
C VAL A 28 -12.02 -3.23 19.97
N GLU A 29 -11.46 -2.24 19.27
CA GLU A 29 -11.52 -2.17 17.81
C GLU A 29 -10.26 -2.76 17.18
N SER A 30 -9.09 -2.32 17.62
CA SER A 30 -7.82 -2.74 17.04
C SER A 30 -6.65 -2.55 18.02
N PHE A 31 -5.48 -3.01 17.60
CA PHE A 31 -4.26 -2.89 18.39
C PHE A 31 -3.18 -2.25 17.54
N HIS A 32 -2.33 -1.42 18.15
CA HIS A 32 -1.19 -0.81 17.49
C HIS A 32 0.01 -0.75 18.43
N THR A 33 1.21 -0.76 17.87
CA THR A 33 2.45 -0.68 18.63
C THR A 33 3.10 0.67 18.38
N MET A 34 3.49 1.38 19.44
CA MET A 34 4.34 2.57 19.33
C MET A 34 5.76 2.26 19.83
N ASP A 35 6.75 2.87 19.18
CA ASP A 35 8.17 2.79 19.53
C ASP A 35 8.68 1.35 19.76
N ASN A 36 8.17 0.41 18.96
CA ASN A 36 8.52 -1.02 18.98
C ASN A 36 8.43 -1.72 20.35
N SER A 37 7.71 -1.15 21.33
CA SER A 37 7.73 -1.67 22.71
C SER A 37 6.38 -1.62 23.41
N ALA A 38 5.63 -0.53 23.25
CA ALA A 38 4.33 -0.37 23.91
C ALA A 38 3.18 -0.73 22.97
N VAL A 39 2.34 -1.68 23.41
CA VAL A 39 1.11 -2.05 22.70
C VAL A 39 -0.06 -1.24 23.26
N PHE A 40 -0.78 -0.60 22.36
CA PHE A 40 -1.99 0.16 22.65
C PHE A 40 -3.20 -0.52 22.02
N VAL A 41 -4.32 -0.37 22.70
CA VAL A 41 -5.63 -0.88 22.34
C VAL A 41 -6.46 0.32 21.91
N GLN A 42 -6.82 0.37 20.63
CA GLN A 42 -7.72 1.37 20.09
C GLN A 42 -9.15 0.84 20.21
N GLY A 43 -10.08 1.70 20.61
CA GLY A 43 -11.47 1.30 20.77
C GLY A 43 -12.33 2.42 21.34
N TYR A 44 -13.42 2.03 21.98
CA TYR A 44 -14.47 2.94 22.41
C TYR A 44 -14.84 2.69 23.87
N MET A 45 -15.10 3.77 24.62
CA MET A 45 -15.62 3.63 25.98
C MET A 45 -17.02 3.04 25.95
N VAL A 46 -17.29 2.16 26.92
CA VAL A 46 -18.59 1.50 27.06
C VAL A 46 -19.20 1.89 28.41
N TYR A 47 -20.43 2.40 28.36
CA TYR A 47 -21.19 2.87 29.51
C TYR A 47 -22.43 2.02 29.71
N ILE A 48 -22.82 1.86 30.98
CA ILE A 48 -24.11 1.29 31.34
C ILE A 48 -25.08 2.47 31.51
N LEU A 49 -26.18 2.45 30.75
CA LEU A 49 -27.21 3.47 30.76
C LEU A 49 -28.42 3.00 31.59
N GLU A 50 -29.27 3.96 31.99
CA GLU A 50 -30.57 3.81 32.66
C GLU A 50 -30.84 2.45 33.33
N GLY A 51 -30.58 2.35 34.64
CA GLY A 51 -30.99 1.20 35.46
C GLY A 51 -30.24 -0.11 35.20
N GLY A 52 -29.22 -0.13 34.34
CA GLY A 52 -28.40 -1.31 34.08
C GLY A 52 -28.73 -2.06 32.79
N GLN A 53 -29.76 -1.64 32.06
CA GLN A 53 -30.36 -2.44 30.99
C GLN A 53 -29.80 -2.11 29.59
N PHE A 54 -29.31 -0.89 29.38
CA PHE A 54 -28.84 -0.42 28.07
C PHE A 54 -27.33 -0.18 28.07
N ILE A 55 -26.69 -0.39 26.93
CA ILE A 55 -25.25 -0.22 26.75
C ILE A 55 -25.00 0.95 25.81
N GLY A 56 -24.27 1.96 26.26
CA GLY A 56 -23.82 3.09 25.46
C GLY A 56 -22.39 2.90 24.98
N ILE A 57 -22.14 3.05 23.69
CA ILE A 57 -20.78 3.01 23.10
C ILE A 57 -20.44 4.42 22.63
N GLU A 58 -19.36 4.98 23.17
CA GLU A 58 -18.88 6.30 22.79
C GLU A 58 -18.45 6.34 21.33
N VAL A 59 -18.84 7.38 20.60
CA VAL A 59 -18.51 7.51 19.18
C VAL A 59 -17.03 7.87 18.98
N GLU A 60 -16.46 8.63 19.92
CA GLU A 60 -15.06 9.02 19.87
C GLU A 60 -14.17 7.83 20.27
N SER A 61 -13.24 7.47 19.38
CA SER A 61 -12.30 6.40 19.66
C SER A 61 -11.11 6.91 20.46
N THR A 62 -10.64 6.13 21.43
CA THR A 62 -9.48 6.46 22.25
C THR A 62 -8.48 5.29 22.26
N SER A 63 -7.25 5.55 22.72
CA SER A 63 -6.22 4.53 22.89
C SER A 63 -5.90 4.35 24.37
N ILE A 64 -5.90 3.11 24.83
CA ILE A 64 -5.43 2.73 26.17
C ILE A 64 -4.26 1.76 26.07
N LYS A 65 -3.39 1.69 27.07
CA LYS A 65 -2.28 0.74 27.03
C LYS A 65 -2.77 -0.68 27.32
N LEU A 66 -2.24 -1.67 26.61
CA LEU A 66 -2.57 -3.08 26.81
C LEU A 66 -2.35 -3.54 28.27
N GLU A 67 -1.31 -3.02 28.92
CA GLU A 67 -0.97 -3.32 30.32
C GLU A 67 -2.03 -2.89 31.34
N THR A 68 -2.97 -2.04 30.96
CA THR A 68 -4.07 -1.58 31.83
C THR A 68 -5.28 -2.51 31.83
N LEU A 69 -5.32 -3.48 30.90
CA LEU A 69 -6.43 -4.42 30.78
C LEU A 69 -6.41 -5.44 31.93
N LEU A 70 -7.58 -5.66 32.53
CA LEU A 70 -7.79 -6.60 33.62
C LEU A 70 -8.32 -7.96 33.13
N GLY A 71 -9.10 -7.97 32.05
CA GLY A 71 -9.71 -9.17 31.49
C GLY A 71 -10.86 -8.86 30.54
N VAL A 72 -11.34 -9.88 29.84
CA VAL A 72 -12.51 -9.79 28.95
C VAL A 72 -13.79 -9.83 29.79
N ASP A 73 -14.72 -8.92 29.53
CA ASP A 73 -16.06 -8.96 30.11
C ASP A 73 -16.88 -10.03 29.40
N SER A 74 -17.20 -11.10 30.13
CA SER A 74 -17.96 -12.24 29.62
C SER A 74 -19.47 -12.06 29.73
N THR A 75 -19.96 -10.90 30.16
CA THR A 75 -21.39 -10.60 30.23
C THR A 75 -21.98 -10.62 28.81
N PRO A 76 -23.01 -11.44 28.54
CA PRO A 76 -23.67 -11.44 27.24
C PRO A 76 -24.22 -10.06 26.89
N VAL A 77 -23.94 -9.60 25.67
CA VAL A 77 -24.39 -8.30 25.16
C VAL A 77 -25.53 -8.54 24.20
N ASP A 78 -26.72 -8.03 24.52
CA ASP A 78 -27.80 -7.92 23.54
C ASP A 78 -27.59 -6.64 22.72
N VAL A 79 -27.15 -6.82 21.47
CA VAL A 79 -26.81 -5.71 20.56
C VAL A 79 -28.04 -4.86 20.22
N ALA A 80 -29.27 -5.39 20.36
CA ALA A 80 -30.49 -4.60 20.22
C ALA A 80 -30.66 -3.54 21.33
N LEU A 81 -29.96 -3.71 22.46
CA LEU A 81 -29.94 -2.79 23.60
C LEU A 81 -28.71 -1.86 23.62
N CYS A 82 -27.90 -1.90 22.56
CA CYS A 82 -26.73 -1.06 22.40
C CYS A 82 -27.05 0.23 21.61
N TYR A 83 -26.49 1.36 22.06
CA TYR A 83 -26.67 2.68 21.45
C TYR A 83 -25.34 3.40 21.28
N SER A 84 -25.28 4.32 20.30
CA SER A 84 -24.15 5.20 20.13
C SER A 84 -24.32 6.48 20.93
N VAL A 85 -23.25 6.88 21.64
CA VAL A 85 -23.25 8.00 22.58
C VAL A 85 -22.22 9.03 22.16
N SER A 86 -22.64 10.29 22.16
CA SER A 86 -21.76 11.46 22.01
C SER A 86 -22.16 12.50 23.06
N PRO A 87 -21.34 13.52 23.35
CA PRO A 87 -21.65 14.52 24.36
C PRO A 87 -23.07 15.10 24.18
N GLY A 88 -23.97 14.78 25.12
CA GLY A 88 -25.36 15.24 25.15
C GLY A 88 -26.33 14.58 24.16
N LYS A 89 -25.95 13.50 23.44
CA LYS A 89 -26.82 12.80 22.48
C LYS A 89 -26.65 11.29 22.51
N VAL A 90 -27.79 10.58 22.45
CA VAL A 90 -27.86 9.13 22.27
C VAL A 90 -28.64 8.85 20.98
N PHE A 91 -28.15 7.95 20.15
CA PHE A 91 -28.80 7.56 18.90
C PHE A 91 -28.53 6.08 18.56
N HIS A 92 -29.17 5.59 17.51
CA HIS A 92 -29.03 4.21 17.08
C HIS A 92 -27.58 3.79 16.87
N LEU A 93 -27.27 2.55 17.24
CA LEU A 93 -25.95 1.99 17.13
C LEU A 93 -25.39 2.12 15.71
N ILE A 94 -24.21 2.73 15.59
CA ILE A 94 -23.52 2.85 14.31
C ILE A 94 -23.26 1.42 13.77
N PRO A 95 -23.55 1.14 12.48
CA PRO A 95 -23.43 -0.20 11.89
C PRO A 95 -22.07 -0.87 12.13
N ARG A 96 -20.98 -0.08 12.16
CA ARG A 96 -19.63 -0.58 12.46
C ARG A 96 -19.53 -1.24 13.83
N TYR A 97 -20.15 -0.66 14.86
CA TYR A 97 -20.12 -1.22 16.22
C TYR A 97 -20.98 -2.47 16.32
N LYS A 98 -22.09 -2.51 15.58
CA LYS A 98 -22.92 -3.71 15.45
C LYS A 98 -22.10 -4.88 14.89
N SER A 99 -21.44 -4.71 13.75
CA SER A 99 -20.56 -5.74 13.17
C SER A 99 -19.44 -6.13 14.13
N LEU A 100 -18.83 -5.18 14.83
CA LEU A 100 -17.76 -5.45 15.79
C LEU A 100 -18.21 -6.34 16.98
N LEU A 101 -19.46 -6.24 17.41
CA LEU A 101 -20.03 -7.02 18.52
C LEU A 101 -20.63 -8.37 18.08
N GLU A 102 -21.27 -8.42 16.91
CA GLU A 102 -22.02 -9.61 16.46
C GLU A 102 -21.14 -10.58 15.65
N GLU A 103 -20.19 -10.06 14.87
CA GLU A 103 -19.42 -10.88 13.93
C GLU A 103 -18.12 -11.37 14.60
N PRO A 104 -17.89 -12.70 14.69
CA PRO A 104 -16.63 -13.19 15.20
C PRO A 104 -15.49 -12.74 14.29
N HIS A 105 -14.40 -12.26 14.89
CA HIS A 105 -13.23 -11.85 14.13
C HIS A 105 -12.74 -13.00 13.23
N PHE A 106 -12.56 -12.75 11.93
CA PHE A 106 -12.29 -13.79 10.93
C PHE A 106 -11.04 -14.64 11.20
N LEU A 107 -10.05 -14.11 11.94
CA LEU A 107 -8.85 -14.83 12.39
C LEU A 107 -8.99 -15.57 13.74
N LYS A 108 -10.16 -15.59 14.35
CA LYS A 108 -10.41 -16.24 15.65
C LYS A 108 -10.70 -17.73 15.45
N TRP A 109 -9.68 -18.49 15.05
CA TRP A 109 -9.81 -19.92 14.72
C TRP A 109 -9.50 -20.81 15.92
N HIS A 110 -10.37 -21.78 16.19
CA HIS A 110 -10.15 -22.78 17.23
C HIS A 110 -8.98 -23.71 16.88
N VAL A 111 -8.23 -24.13 17.90
CA VAL A 111 -7.26 -25.22 17.73
C VAL A 111 -8.01 -26.54 17.61
N LEU A 112 -7.74 -27.27 16.52
CA LEU A 112 -8.45 -28.50 16.18
C LEU A 112 -7.65 -29.76 16.55
N ASP A 113 -8.35 -30.82 16.92
CA ASP A 113 -7.81 -32.17 17.09
C ASP A 113 -7.62 -32.88 15.73
N GLU A 114 -7.08 -34.11 15.76
CA GLU A 114 -6.86 -34.93 14.56
C GLU A 114 -8.14 -35.27 13.79
N THR A 115 -9.31 -35.12 14.43
CA THR A 115 -10.63 -35.35 13.82
C THR A 115 -11.26 -34.07 13.26
N GLY A 116 -10.57 -32.93 13.40
CA GLY A 116 -11.03 -31.61 12.96
C GLY A 116 -12.01 -30.93 13.93
N LYS A 117 -12.12 -31.38 15.18
CA LYS A 117 -12.97 -30.76 16.21
C LYS A 117 -12.16 -29.86 17.13
N PRO A 118 -12.74 -28.76 17.66
CA PRO A 118 -12.06 -27.93 18.65
C PRO A 118 -11.61 -28.75 19.86
N ILE A 119 -10.33 -28.66 20.22
CA ILE A 119 -9.77 -29.31 21.42
C ILE A 119 -10.41 -28.72 22.67
N ASP A 120 -10.54 -27.40 22.71
CA ASP A 120 -11.21 -26.63 23.77
C ASP A 120 -11.95 -25.45 23.11
N PRO A 121 -13.25 -25.23 23.41
CA PRO A 121 -14.02 -24.09 22.92
C PRO A 121 -13.43 -22.71 23.26
N LYS A 122 -12.51 -22.61 24.22
CA LYS A 122 -11.84 -21.36 24.60
C LYS A 122 -10.43 -21.23 24.01
N LEU A 123 -9.90 -22.28 23.39
CA LEU A 123 -8.55 -22.31 22.85
C LEU A 123 -8.55 -21.93 21.37
N PHE A 124 -7.80 -20.87 21.05
CA PHE A 124 -7.64 -20.34 19.71
C PHE A 124 -6.17 -20.36 19.30
N TYR A 125 -5.90 -20.44 18.00
CA TYR A 125 -4.54 -20.29 17.50
C TYR A 125 -3.99 -18.90 17.83
N LYS A 126 -2.72 -18.84 18.28
CA LYS A 126 -1.99 -17.57 18.32
C LYS A 126 -1.92 -16.99 16.91
N VAL A 127 -2.24 -15.72 16.76
CA VAL A 127 -2.25 -15.06 15.45
C VAL A 127 -0.92 -14.34 15.22
N ARG A 128 -0.36 -14.49 14.02
CA ARG A 128 0.81 -13.77 13.54
C ARG A 128 0.44 -13.05 12.25
N ILE A 129 0.54 -11.73 12.24
CA ILE A 129 0.25 -10.92 11.06
C ILE A 129 1.57 -10.51 10.41
N LEU A 130 1.78 -10.88 9.15
CA LEU A 130 2.97 -10.53 8.37
C LEU A 130 2.55 -9.82 7.08
N PRO A 131 2.28 -8.50 7.13
CA PRO A 131 1.83 -7.77 5.94
C PRO A 131 2.88 -7.81 4.85
N ILE A 132 2.44 -7.91 3.60
CA ILE A 132 3.30 -8.05 2.42
C ILE A 132 3.34 -6.73 1.65
N ILE A 133 4.53 -6.35 1.19
CA ILE A 133 4.72 -5.33 0.16
C ILE A 133 5.10 -6.06 -1.13
N LEU A 134 4.37 -5.81 -2.21
CA LEU A 134 4.73 -6.31 -3.53
C LEU A 134 5.53 -5.27 -4.29
N PHE A 135 6.47 -5.72 -5.10
CA PHE A 135 7.15 -4.89 -6.08
C PHE A 135 7.04 -5.52 -7.45
N THR A 136 6.81 -4.67 -8.46
CA THR A 136 6.89 -5.08 -9.85
C THR A 136 7.51 -3.98 -10.70
N ASN A 137 8.37 -4.39 -11.63
CA ASN A 137 8.97 -3.49 -12.61
C ASN A 137 9.44 -4.26 -13.85
N ASP A 138 9.67 -3.50 -14.90
CA ASP A 138 10.36 -3.95 -16.10
C ASP A 138 11.83 -4.22 -15.78
N THR A 139 12.26 -5.44 -16.02
CA THR A 139 13.66 -5.85 -16.00
C THR A 139 14.08 -6.35 -17.38
N SER A 140 15.37 -6.48 -17.66
CA SER A 140 15.85 -6.99 -18.96
C SER A 140 16.65 -8.27 -18.81
N GLY A 141 16.60 -9.13 -19.82
CA GLY A 141 17.42 -10.33 -19.92
C GLY A 141 18.70 -10.13 -20.74
N ASN A 142 19.11 -8.88 -21.02
CA ASN A 142 20.38 -8.52 -21.67
C ASN A 142 20.98 -7.23 -21.08
N ARG A 143 22.30 -7.02 -21.24
CA ARG A 143 23.05 -5.80 -20.84
C ARG A 143 22.40 -4.46 -21.25
N SER A 144 21.55 -4.46 -22.28
CA SER A 144 20.71 -3.31 -22.66
C SER A 144 19.23 -3.59 -22.36
N LYS A 145 18.50 -2.55 -21.91
CA LYS A 145 17.04 -2.57 -21.65
C LYS A 145 16.18 -2.83 -22.91
N GLN A 146 16.80 -2.96 -24.09
CA GLN A 146 16.12 -2.98 -25.39
C GLN A 146 15.83 -4.39 -25.91
N TYR A 147 16.52 -5.43 -25.43
CA TYR A 147 16.38 -6.80 -25.93
C TYR A 147 15.99 -7.76 -24.79
N ASN A 148 15.01 -8.63 -25.04
CA ASN A 148 14.44 -9.58 -24.07
C ASN A 148 13.93 -8.92 -22.77
N PRO A 149 12.92 -8.03 -22.83
CA PRO A 149 12.32 -7.48 -21.63
C PRO A 149 11.59 -8.57 -20.84
N TYR A 150 11.75 -8.55 -19.52
CA TYR A 150 11.03 -9.38 -18.56
C TYR A 150 10.25 -8.46 -17.61
N GLU A 151 9.16 -8.97 -17.06
CA GLU A 151 8.50 -8.36 -15.91
C GLU A 151 8.69 -9.29 -14.73
N SER A 152 9.19 -8.76 -13.62
CA SER A 152 9.42 -9.50 -12.38
C SER A 152 8.43 -9.09 -11.30
N TRP A 153 8.15 -10.03 -10.41
CA TRP A 153 7.43 -9.84 -9.16
C TRP A 153 8.33 -10.27 -8.01
N SER A 154 8.43 -9.41 -7.00
CA SER A 154 9.05 -9.72 -5.72
C SER A 154 8.18 -9.22 -4.58
N MET A 155 8.48 -9.68 -3.38
CA MET A 155 7.80 -9.27 -2.16
C MET A 155 8.76 -9.07 -1.01
N LYS A 156 8.32 -8.28 -0.02
CA LYS A 156 9.00 -8.06 1.27
C LYS A 156 7.96 -8.09 2.38
N PHE A 157 8.40 -8.37 3.60
CA PHE A 157 7.53 -8.23 4.78
C PHE A 157 7.58 -6.81 5.32
N ALA A 158 6.43 -6.15 5.41
CA ALA A 158 6.31 -4.75 5.81
C ALA A 158 6.72 -4.50 7.27
N ALA A 159 6.63 -5.53 8.12
CA ALA A 159 6.93 -5.44 9.55
C ALA A 159 8.42 -5.35 9.88
N LEU A 160 9.30 -5.62 8.91
CA LEU A 160 10.75 -5.47 9.07
C LEU A 160 11.16 -3.99 9.12
N SER A 161 12.28 -3.69 9.79
CA SER A 161 12.84 -2.32 9.76
C SER A 161 13.15 -1.89 8.32
N TYR A 162 13.28 -0.59 8.07
CA TYR A 162 13.57 -0.12 6.71
C TYR A 162 14.92 -0.64 6.19
N GLU A 163 15.93 -0.69 7.05
CA GLU A 163 17.24 -1.27 6.77
C GLU A 163 17.13 -2.75 6.38
N GLU A 164 16.41 -3.55 7.17
CA GLU A 164 16.22 -4.98 6.90
C GLU A 164 15.39 -5.21 5.64
N ARG A 165 14.27 -4.50 5.44
CA ARG A 165 13.44 -4.59 4.22
C ARG A 165 14.20 -4.24 2.94
N SER A 166 15.21 -3.39 3.08
CA SER A 166 16.06 -2.96 1.98
C SER A 166 17.21 -3.93 1.69
N SER A 167 17.42 -4.94 2.54
CA SER A 167 18.45 -5.96 2.33
C SER A 167 18.00 -6.96 1.28
N ILE A 168 18.93 -7.37 0.42
CA ILE A 168 18.73 -8.39 -0.63
C ILE A 168 18.20 -9.70 -0.02
N GLU A 169 18.63 -10.05 1.20
CA GLU A 169 18.21 -11.27 1.91
C GLU A 169 16.71 -11.30 2.24
N ASN A 170 16.09 -10.13 2.39
CA ASN A 170 14.68 -9.98 2.76
C ASN A 170 13.79 -9.57 1.58
N ILE A 171 14.33 -9.56 0.36
CA ILE A 171 13.58 -9.38 -0.88
C ILE A 171 13.36 -10.75 -1.50
N HIS A 172 12.11 -11.21 -1.47
CA HIS A 172 11.73 -12.53 -1.96
C HIS A 172 11.21 -12.44 -3.39
N PHE A 173 11.95 -13.02 -4.32
CA PHE A 173 11.50 -13.15 -5.70
C PHE A 173 10.34 -14.14 -5.83
N LEU A 174 9.28 -13.75 -6.54
CA LEU A 174 8.11 -14.60 -6.78
C LEU A 174 8.15 -15.23 -8.18
N SER A 175 8.36 -14.40 -9.20
CA SER A 175 8.30 -14.85 -10.59
C SER A 175 8.86 -13.83 -11.56
N ALA A 176 9.25 -14.29 -12.75
CA ALA A 176 9.54 -13.42 -13.88
C ALA A 176 9.01 -14.02 -15.19
N ILE A 177 8.42 -13.18 -16.03
CA ILE A 177 7.88 -13.57 -17.34
C ILE A 177 8.47 -12.71 -18.44
N PRO A 178 8.87 -13.30 -19.58
CA PRO A 178 9.31 -12.50 -20.72
C PRO A 178 8.12 -11.74 -21.32
N LYS A 179 8.31 -10.45 -21.62
CA LYS A 179 7.34 -9.68 -22.41
C LYS A 179 7.32 -10.22 -23.85
N LYS A 180 6.36 -11.08 -24.16
CA LYS A 180 6.08 -11.62 -25.51
C LYS A 180 4.64 -11.27 -25.90
N LYS A 181 4.30 -11.36 -27.19
CA LYS A 181 2.93 -11.12 -27.66
C LYS A 181 1.94 -12.02 -26.89
N GLY A 182 1.07 -11.40 -26.08
CA GLY A 182 0.01 -12.07 -25.31
C GLY A 182 0.34 -12.38 -23.85
N ALA A 183 1.58 -12.16 -23.38
CA ALA A 183 1.98 -12.39 -21.99
C ALA A 183 2.63 -11.12 -21.40
N SER A 184 2.05 -10.61 -20.32
CA SER A 184 2.60 -9.53 -19.50
C SER A 184 2.82 -10.04 -18.08
N GLY A 185 3.60 -9.35 -17.26
CA GLY A 185 3.73 -9.61 -15.82
C GLY A 185 2.38 -9.62 -15.10
N MET A 186 1.40 -8.88 -15.62
CA MET A 186 0.03 -8.89 -15.10
C MET A 186 -0.70 -10.22 -15.35
N SER A 187 -0.27 -11.05 -16.31
CA SER A 187 -0.88 -12.38 -16.53
C SER A 187 -0.59 -13.36 -15.40
N LEU A 188 0.39 -13.09 -14.54
CA LEU A 188 0.69 -13.89 -13.35
C LEU A 188 -0.16 -13.49 -12.14
N LEU A 189 -0.79 -12.31 -12.16
CA LEU A 189 -1.55 -11.79 -11.03
C LEU A 189 -2.65 -12.72 -10.55
N PRO A 190 -3.47 -13.36 -11.40
CA PRO A 190 -4.52 -14.27 -10.91
C PRO A 190 -3.96 -15.39 -10.02
N LYS A 191 -2.80 -15.97 -10.37
CA LYS A 191 -2.18 -17.02 -9.58
C LYS A 191 -1.55 -16.49 -8.29
N ILE A 192 -0.87 -15.34 -8.37
CA ILE A 192 -0.30 -14.67 -7.18
C ILE A 192 -1.42 -14.31 -6.19
N VAL A 193 -2.54 -13.77 -6.69
CA VAL A 193 -3.71 -13.40 -5.90
C VAL A 193 -4.34 -14.63 -5.26
N GLU A 194 -4.46 -15.76 -5.96
CA GLU A 194 -4.99 -17.00 -5.38
C GLU A 194 -4.19 -17.41 -4.12
N ASP A 195 -2.86 -17.38 -4.20
CA ASP A 195 -1.99 -17.69 -3.06
C ASP A 195 -2.10 -16.62 -1.96
N PHE A 196 -2.18 -15.35 -2.34
CA PHE A 196 -2.28 -14.23 -1.39
C PHE A 196 -3.63 -14.18 -0.69
N LYS A 197 -4.69 -14.62 -1.34
CA LYS A 197 -6.03 -14.76 -0.75
C LYS A 197 -6.05 -15.85 0.31
N ARG A 198 -5.32 -16.96 0.10
CA ARG A 198 -5.13 -17.99 1.14
C ARG A 198 -4.37 -17.42 2.33
N LEU A 199 -3.29 -16.69 2.06
CA LEU A 199 -2.48 -16.04 3.09
C LEU A 199 -3.24 -14.95 3.88
N GLU A 200 -4.07 -14.15 3.21
CA GLU A 200 -4.88 -13.10 3.83
C GLU A 200 -5.94 -13.68 4.79
N ASN A 201 -6.58 -14.79 4.41
CA ASN A 201 -7.62 -15.42 5.21
C ASN A 201 -7.08 -16.23 6.40
N GLY A 202 -5.77 -16.46 6.44
CA GLY A 202 -5.12 -17.20 7.52
C GLY A 202 -4.73 -18.63 7.11
N LEU A 203 -3.51 -19.01 7.47
CA LEU A 203 -2.98 -20.37 7.31
C LEU A 203 -2.34 -20.84 8.61
N VAL A 204 -2.64 -22.06 9.02
CA VAL A 204 -1.99 -22.68 10.18
C VAL A 204 -0.57 -23.09 9.80
N MET A 205 0.42 -22.58 10.53
CA MET A 205 1.84 -22.86 10.31
C MET A 205 2.54 -23.14 11.63
N PHE A 206 3.56 -24.00 11.61
CA PHE A 206 4.38 -24.24 12.80
C PHE A 206 5.35 -23.06 13.02
N SER A 207 5.29 -22.44 14.20
CA SER A 207 6.22 -21.40 14.63
C SER A 207 7.35 -22.04 15.42
N ALA A 208 8.58 -22.00 14.89
CA ALA A 208 9.76 -22.47 15.62
C ALA A 208 10.03 -21.65 16.90
N LYS A 209 9.65 -20.36 16.89
CA LYS A 209 9.79 -19.46 18.04
C LYS A 209 8.83 -19.82 19.17
N ASP A 210 7.58 -20.09 18.81
CA ASP A 210 6.52 -20.40 19.79
C ASP A 210 6.45 -21.91 20.11
N ASN A 211 7.18 -22.73 19.33
CA ASN A 211 7.19 -24.19 19.38
C ASN A 211 5.78 -24.81 19.31
N GLU A 212 4.90 -24.18 18.54
CA GLU A 212 3.50 -24.59 18.39
C GLU A 212 2.96 -24.13 17.02
N ASN A 213 1.79 -24.64 16.66
CA ASN A 213 1.07 -24.17 15.48
C ASN A 213 0.42 -22.82 15.77
N VAL A 214 0.61 -21.86 14.86
CA VAL A 214 0.06 -20.51 14.91
C VAL A 214 -0.73 -20.23 13.64
N LEU A 215 -1.71 -19.33 13.71
CA LEU A 215 -2.43 -18.85 12.55
C LEU A 215 -1.68 -17.65 11.96
N VAL A 216 -1.16 -17.79 10.76
CA VAL A 216 -0.44 -16.75 10.03
C VAL A 216 -1.37 -16.09 9.02
N ALA A 217 -1.53 -14.77 9.11
CA ALA A 217 -2.25 -13.97 8.14
C ALA A 217 -1.32 -12.93 7.50
N SER A 218 -1.27 -12.89 6.17
CA SER A 218 -0.35 -12.00 5.45
C SER A 218 -1.09 -11.14 4.43
N PRO A 219 -1.78 -10.07 4.88
CA PRO A 219 -2.50 -9.16 3.98
C PRO A 219 -1.53 -8.39 3.08
N LEU A 220 -1.98 -8.05 1.86
CA LEU A 220 -1.22 -7.17 0.96
C LEU A 220 -1.38 -5.72 1.41
N LEU A 221 -0.28 -5.07 1.76
CA LEU A 221 -0.28 -3.71 2.31
C LEU A 221 -0.22 -2.65 1.20
N TRP A 222 0.70 -2.79 0.24
CA TRP A 222 0.73 -1.97 -0.99
C TRP A 222 1.58 -2.62 -2.08
N ILE A 223 1.51 -2.05 -3.29
CA ILE A 223 2.35 -2.41 -4.43
C ILE A 223 3.27 -1.24 -4.81
N GLU A 224 4.57 -1.48 -4.76
CA GLU A 224 5.64 -0.59 -5.23
C GLU A 224 5.82 -0.78 -6.74
N ALA A 225 5.67 0.32 -7.48
CA ALA A 225 5.88 0.35 -8.92
C ALA A 225 6.02 1.80 -9.40
N ASP A 226 6.44 1.98 -10.65
CA ASP A 226 6.41 3.30 -11.28
C ASP A 226 4.96 3.75 -11.62
N THR A 227 4.79 5.04 -11.94
CA THR A 227 3.45 5.59 -12.21
C THR A 227 2.72 4.91 -13.39
N PRO A 228 3.37 4.66 -14.54
CA PRO A 228 2.78 3.85 -15.61
C PRO A 228 2.30 2.48 -15.14
N CYS A 229 3.13 1.73 -14.41
CA CYS A 229 2.80 0.40 -13.92
C CYS A 229 1.66 0.44 -12.89
N HIS A 230 1.66 1.39 -11.95
CA HIS A 230 0.51 1.60 -11.05
C HIS A 230 -0.79 1.86 -11.81
N SER A 231 -0.72 2.60 -12.90
CA SER A 231 -1.90 2.88 -13.71
C SER A 231 -2.41 1.63 -14.42
N GLU A 232 -1.50 0.77 -14.86
CA GLU A 232 -1.83 -0.55 -15.41
C GLU A 232 -2.43 -1.47 -14.36
N LEU A 233 -1.86 -1.53 -13.15
CA LEU A 233 -2.39 -2.28 -12.00
C LEU A 233 -3.81 -1.83 -11.64
N CYS A 234 -4.08 -0.52 -11.65
CA CYS A 234 -5.42 0.03 -11.48
C CYS A 234 -6.34 -0.17 -12.70
N GLY A 235 -5.87 -0.80 -13.78
CA GLY A 235 -6.67 -1.02 -14.99
C GLY A 235 -7.03 0.26 -15.74
N LEU A 236 -6.21 1.31 -15.67
CA LEU A 236 -6.51 2.63 -16.26
C LEU A 236 -5.72 2.90 -17.55
N ARG A 237 -6.43 3.35 -18.60
CA ARG A 237 -5.82 3.84 -19.85
C ARG A 237 -5.46 5.32 -19.74
N VAL A 238 -4.33 5.63 -19.11
CA VAL A 238 -3.90 7.01 -18.79
C VAL A 238 -3.64 7.91 -20.00
N PRO A 239 -2.97 7.48 -21.09
CA PRO A 239 -2.59 8.39 -22.16
C PRO A 239 -3.75 9.08 -22.88
N THR A 240 -4.95 8.51 -22.86
CA THR A 240 -6.14 9.06 -23.52
C THR A 240 -7.21 9.51 -22.54
N SER A 241 -6.96 9.39 -21.24
CA SER A 241 -7.97 9.66 -20.21
C SER A 241 -8.08 11.15 -19.90
N LEU A 242 -9.32 11.63 -19.83
CA LEU A 242 -9.65 12.92 -19.21
C LEU A 242 -9.56 12.86 -17.68
N TYR A 243 -9.59 11.66 -17.10
CA TYR A 243 -9.48 11.39 -15.67
C TYR A 243 -8.27 10.49 -15.36
N PRO A 244 -7.04 10.98 -15.63
CA PRO A 244 -5.83 10.14 -15.63
C PRO A 244 -5.35 9.76 -14.22
N CYS A 245 -5.88 10.39 -13.15
CA CYS A 245 -5.48 10.07 -11.79
C CYS A 245 -6.11 8.74 -11.33
N ARG A 246 -5.30 7.89 -10.70
CA ARG A 246 -5.74 6.60 -10.11
C ARG A 246 -6.31 6.73 -8.70
N LYS A 247 -6.15 7.89 -8.06
CA LYS A 247 -6.61 8.15 -6.69
C LYS A 247 -7.88 8.99 -6.61
N CYS A 248 -8.15 9.83 -7.61
CA CYS A 248 -9.35 10.66 -7.66
C CYS A 248 -9.84 10.89 -9.11
N TYR A 249 -10.99 11.53 -9.25
CA TYR A 249 -11.56 11.92 -10.53
C TYR A 249 -11.29 13.38 -10.88
N VAL A 250 -10.03 13.82 -10.78
CA VAL A 250 -9.64 15.10 -11.38
C VAL A 250 -9.76 15.01 -12.90
N ARG A 251 -10.37 16.03 -13.52
CA ARG A 251 -10.35 16.16 -14.98
C ARG A 251 -9.11 16.94 -15.39
N LEU A 252 -8.18 16.29 -16.10
CA LEU A 252 -6.99 16.93 -16.67
C LEU A 252 -7.07 16.86 -18.19
N GLN A 253 -6.90 17.99 -18.85
CA GLN A 253 -6.91 18.06 -20.30
C GLN A 253 -5.51 18.42 -20.80
N ARG A 254 -5.13 17.89 -21.97
CA ARG A 254 -3.83 18.22 -22.60
C ARG A 254 -3.80 19.62 -23.21
N PHE A 255 -4.96 20.08 -23.66
CA PHE A 255 -5.17 21.37 -24.30
C PHE A 255 -6.54 21.89 -23.82
N MET A 256 -6.55 22.88 -22.95
CA MET A 256 -7.77 23.64 -22.63
C MET A 256 -7.56 25.06 -23.13
N PRO A 257 -8.53 25.65 -23.87
CA PRO A 257 -8.45 27.06 -24.24
C PRO A 257 -8.52 27.98 -23.01
N ASN A 258 -9.13 27.51 -21.89
CA ASN A 258 -9.24 28.25 -20.64
C ASN A 258 -8.72 27.40 -19.47
N LEU A 259 -7.57 27.78 -18.93
CA LEU A 259 -6.99 27.15 -17.73
C LEU A 259 -7.94 27.34 -16.53
N GLN A 260 -8.08 26.31 -15.69
CA GLN A 260 -8.87 26.43 -14.46
C GLN A 260 -8.14 27.29 -13.43
N SER A 261 -8.82 27.75 -12.38
CA SER A 261 -8.14 28.49 -11.31
C SER A 261 -7.10 27.63 -10.59
N SER A 262 -6.09 28.26 -9.99
CA SER A 262 -5.10 27.59 -9.15
C SER A 262 -5.72 26.64 -8.11
N SER A 263 -6.83 27.07 -7.48
CA SER A 263 -7.56 26.28 -6.47
C SER A 263 -8.11 24.95 -7.00
N TYR A 264 -8.38 24.85 -8.31
CA TYR A 264 -8.79 23.60 -8.93
C TYR A 264 -7.65 22.57 -8.94
N TYR A 265 -6.41 23.01 -9.14
CA TYR A 265 -5.25 22.11 -9.24
C TYR A 265 -4.66 21.72 -7.88
N THR A 266 -4.87 22.55 -6.85
CA THR A 266 -4.44 22.27 -5.47
C THR A 266 -5.54 21.65 -4.61
N GLY A 267 -6.80 21.79 -5.01
CA GLY A 267 -7.97 21.32 -4.27
C GLY A 267 -8.14 19.80 -4.25
N ARG A 268 -8.99 19.32 -3.35
CA ARG A 268 -9.39 17.91 -3.30
C ARG A 268 -10.47 17.64 -4.34
N HIS A 269 -10.35 16.50 -5.03
CA HIS A 269 -11.37 15.99 -5.94
C HIS A 269 -12.00 14.72 -5.38
N THR A 270 -13.17 14.34 -5.90
CA THR A 270 -13.86 13.09 -5.54
C THR A 270 -12.91 11.90 -5.66
N ALA A 271 -12.72 11.18 -4.55
CA ALA A 271 -11.81 10.05 -4.49
C ALA A 271 -12.34 8.86 -5.31
N ARG A 272 -11.42 8.07 -5.86
CA ARG A 272 -11.75 6.72 -6.34
C ARG A 272 -11.83 5.79 -5.14
N THR A 273 -12.74 4.82 -5.18
CA THR A 273 -12.90 3.83 -4.12
C THR A 273 -12.78 2.43 -4.71
N LYS A 274 -12.43 1.43 -3.88
CA LYS A 274 -12.51 0.02 -4.28
C LYS A 274 -13.87 -0.37 -4.87
N ALA A 275 -14.97 0.19 -4.36
CA ALA A 275 -16.31 -0.03 -4.90
C ALA A 275 -16.43 0.44 -6.36
N HIS A 276 -15.82 1.56 -6.75
CA HIS A 276 -15.79 1.99 -8.15
C HIS A 276 -14.99 1.03 -9.03
N TYR A 277 -13.88 0.48 -8.53
CA TYR A 277 -13.11 -0.53 -9.26
C TYR A 277 -13.89 -1.84 -9.41
N LEU A 278 -14.58 -2.30 -8.36
CA LEU A 278 -15.49 -3.46 -8.42
C LEU A 278 -16.64 -3.22 -9.40
N ALA A 279 -17.26 -2.04 -9.37
CA ALA A 279 -18.30 -1.66 -10.32
C ALA A 279 -17.75 -1.68 -11.75
N ALA A 280 -16.58 -1.12 -12.01
CA ALA A 280 -15.91 -1.21 -13.31
C ALA A 280 -15.61 -2.65 -13.74
N ALA A 281 -15.21 -3.50 -12.79
CA ALA A 281 -14.86 -4.90 -13.03
C ALA A 281 -16.08 -5.81 -13.31
N SER A 282 -17.28 -5.38 -12.93
CA SER A 282 -18.53 -6.15 -13.08
C SER A 282 -18.86 -6.55 -14.52
N THR A 283 -18.36 -5.80 -15.51
CA THR A 283 -18.53 -6.10 -16.93
C THR A 283 -17.18 -6.13 -17.64
N SER A 284 -16.94 -7.15 -18.46
CA SER A 284 -15.69 -7.29 -19.24
C SER A 284 -15.47 -6.10 -20.20
N GLY A 285 -16.55 -5.56 -20.76
CA GLY A 285 -16.56 -4.39 -21.64
C GLY A 285 -16.49 -3.03 -20.93
N ARG A 286 -16.48 -2.99 -19.59
CA ARG A 286 -16.48 -1.74 -18.79
C ARG A 286 -17.67 -0.83 -19.08
N GLY A 287 -18.83 -1.40 -19.41
CA GLY A 287 -20.05 -0.66 -19.75
C GLY A 287 -20.86 -0.19 -18.54
N SER A 288 -20.52 -0.66 -17.34
CA SER A 288 -21.18 -0.31 -16.08
C SER A 288 -20.98 1.17 -15.74
N THR A 289 -22.05 1.85 -15.34
CA THR A 289 -21.98 3.20 -14.78
C THR A 289 -21.27 3.17 -13.43
N ILE A 290 -20.39 4.14 -13.19
CA ILE A 290 -19.77 4.31 -11.87
C ILE A 290 -20.70 5.16 -11.00
N PRO A 291 -21.14 4.67 -9.83
CA PRO A 291 -22.02 5.43 -8.94
C PRO A 291 -21.26 6.61 -8.32
N ASP A 292 -21.99 7.69 -8.05
CA ASP A 292 -21.57 8.84 -7.23
C ASP A 292 -20.28 9.56 -7.65
N ALA A 293 -19.69 9.20 -8.79
CA ALA A 293 -18.45 9.79 -9.28
C ALA A 293 -18.21 9.55 -10.79
N PRO A 294 -17.64 10.54 -11.52
CA PRO A 294 -17.40 11.91 -11.09
C PRO A 294 -18.70 12.74 -11.05
N LEU A 295 -18.74 13.72 -10.14
CA LEU A 295 -19.88 14.64 -9.94
C LEU A 295 -20.03 15.64 -11.10
N THR A 296 -20.28 15.13 -12.30
CA THR A 296 -20.39 15.90 -13.55
C THR A 296 -21.84 16.16 -13.97
N GLY A 297 -22.81 15.62 -13.23
CA GLY A 297 -24.23 15.64 -13.58
C GLY A 297 -24.65 14.61 -14.64
N ASN A 298 -23.69 13.96 -15.30
CA ASN A 298 -23.93 12.91 -16.30
C ASN A 298 -23.48 11.54 -15.77
N ALA A 299 -24.26 10.50 -16.05
CA ALA A 299 -23.85 9.12 -15.81
C ALA A 299 -22.70 8.74 -16.78
N LEU A 300 -21.52 8.42 -16.24
CA LEU A 300 -20.38 7.98 -17.02
C LEU A 300 -20.13 6.49 -16.80
N THR A 301 -19.88 5.77 -17.89
CA THR A 301 -19.48 4.36 -17.82
C THR A 301 -18.03 4.23 -17.38
N ALA A 302 -17.65 3.04 -16.90
CA ALA A 302 -16.27 2.74 -16.59
C ALA A 302 -15.35 2.90 -17.83
N SER A 303 -15.84 2.59 -19.03
CA SER A 303 -15.10 2.81 -20.28
C SER A 303 -14.87 4.31 -20.55
N ASP A 304 -15.86 5.18 -20.30
CA ASP A 304 -15.71 6.64 -20.42
C ASP A 304 -14.66 7.19 -19.45
N LEU A 305 -14.55 6.56 -18.28
CA LEU A 305 -13.56 6.85 -17.25
C LEU A 305 -12.22 6.12 -17.48
N CYS A 306 -12.06 5.52 -18.65
CA CYS A 306 -10.86 4.84 -19.13
C CYS A 306 -10.43 3.61 -18.31
N PHE A 307 -11.34 3.00 -17.54
CA PHE A 307 -11.12 1.65 -17.05
C PHE A 307 -10.98 0.68 -18.24
N ALA A 308 -10.12 -0.32 -18.08
CA ALA A 308 -9.82 -1.33 -19.07
C ALA A 308 -9.61 -2.67 -18.39
N ASN A 309 -9.93 -3.76 -19.10
CA ASN A 309 -9.63 -5.10 -18.65
C ASN A 309 -8.17 -5.44 -19.00
N ARG A 310 -7.34 -5.62 -17.97
CA ARG A 310 -5.91 -5.94 -18.09
C ARG A 310 -5.50 -7.18 -17.29
N ALA A 311 -6.46 -8.04 -16.92
CA ALA A 311 -6.28 -9.15 -15.98
C ALA A 311 -5.84 -8.74 -14.56
N THR A 312 -5.80 -7.44 -14.25
CA THR A 312 -5.47 -6.91 -12.93
C THR A 312 -6.65 -6.90 -11.96
N ASP A 313 -7.87 -7.17 -12.46
CA ASP A 313 -9.10 -7.26 -11.66
C ASP A 313 -9.00 -8.31 -10.55
N ALA A 314 -8.14 -9.32 -10.71
CA ALA A 314 -7.86 -10.32 -9.67
C ALA A 314 -7.44 -9.66 -8.35
N LEU A 315 -6.70 -8.55 -8.38
CA LEU A 315 -6.30 -7.83 -7.17
C LEU A 315 -7.49 -7.36 -6.32
N LEU A 316 -8.68 -7.20 -6.92
CA LEU A 316 -9.90 -6.81 -6.20
C LEU A 316 -10.47 -7.93 -5.32
N GLU A 317 -10.04 -9.17 -5.53
CA GLU A 317 -10.42 -10.32 -4.69
C GLU A 317 -9.76 -10.29 -3.31
N LEU A 318 -8.61 -9.62 -3.17
CA LEU A 318 -7.94 -9.43 -1.89
C LEU A 318 -8.70 -8.38 -1.09
N GLN A 319 -9.15 -8.69 0.12
CA GLN A 319 -9.92 -7.75 0.94
C GLN A 319 -9.09 -6.53 1.35
N SER A 320 -7.81 -6.76 1.67
CA SER A 320 -6.82 -5.78 2.15
C SER A 320 -6.39 -4.76 1.11
N PHE A 321 -6.54 -5.05 -0.18
CA PHE A 321 -6.05 -4.16 -1.25
C PHE A 321 -7.14 -3.24 -1.81
N ASP A 322 -6.89 -1.93 -1.82
CA ASP A 322 -7.65 -0.92 -2.57
C ASP A 322 -6.72 -0.20 -3.58
N PRO A 323 -6.98 -0.32 -4.89
CA PRO A 323 -6.13 0.30 -5.91
C PRO A 323 -5.95 1.82 -5.76
N SER A 324 -6.93 2.54 -5.21
CA SER A 324 -6.84 3.99 -5.05
C SER A 324 -5.89 4.39 -3.91
N THR A 325 -5.78 3.56 -2.88
CA THR A 325 -4.97 3.87 -1.71
C THR A 325 -3.62 3.16 -1.71
N ASP A 326 -3.59 1.90 -2.13
CA ASP A 326 -2.45 0.96 -1.99
C ASP A 326 -1.48 0.95 -3.19
N THR A 327 -1.55 2.02 -3.97
CA THR A 327 -0.59 2.37 -5.04
C THR A 327 0.07 3.72 -4.73
N PRO A 328 1.05 3.77 -3.81
CA PRO A 328 1.59 5.02 -3.27
C PRO A 328 2.20 5.93 -4.35
N VAL A 329 2.27 7.24 -4.06
CA VAL A 329 2.86 8.26 -4.94
C VAL A 329 4.38 8.12 -4.90
N GLU A 330 4.95 7.42 -5.87
CA GLU A 330 6.40 7.23 -5.98
C GLU A 330 7.10 8.58 -6.30
N VAL A 331 7.93 9.05 -5.36
CA VAL A 331 8.47 10.41 -5.34
C VAL A 331 9.55 10.61 -6.40
N LEU A 332 10.39 9.61 -6.65
CA LEU A 332 11.47 9.68 -7.65
C LEU A 332 10.90 9.92 -9.05
N HIS A 333 9.86 9.18 -9.41
CA HIS A 333 9.20 9.18 -10.70
C HIS A 333 8.30 10.37 -10.89
N ASN A 334 7.79 10.99 -9.82
CA ASN A 334 6.93 12.16 -9.91
C ASN A 334 7.69 13.48 -9.85
N ILE A 335 8.72 13.61 -9.01
CA ILE A 335 9.52 14.83 -8.88
C ILE A 335 10.67 14.83 -9.88
N LEU A 336 11.65 13.92 -9.73
CA LEU A 336 12.88 13.94 -10.53
C LEU A 336 12.63 13.49 -11.97
N LEU A 337 12.02 12.31 -12.17
CA LEU A 337 11.70 11.78 -13.50
C LEU A 337 10.34 12.27 -14.03
N GLY A 338 9.67 13.16 -13.31
CA GLY A 338 8.41 13.81 -13.67
C GLY A 338 8.60 15.30 -13.88
N VAL A 339 8.32 16.11 -12.85
CA VAL A 339 8.35 17.58 -12.91
C VAL A 339 9.69 18.11 -13.44
N ALA A 340 10.80 17.75 -12.81
CA ALA A 340 12.13 18.23 -13.21
C ALA A 340 12.48 17.81 -14.64
N LYS A 341 12.22 16.54 -15.00
CA LYS A 341 12.39 16.05 -16.37
C LYS A 341 11.54 16.81 -17.37
N TYR A 342 10.31 17.20 -17.04
CA TYR A 342 9.47 18.00 -17.94
C TYR A 342 10.04 19.40 -18.15
N LEU A 343 10.45 20.08 -17.07
CA LEU A 343 11.05 21.40 -17.11
C LEU A 343 12.35 21.41 -17.94
N VAL A 344 13.24 20.44 -17.71
CA VAL A 344 14.49 20.31 -18.47
C VAL A 344 14.22 20.02 -19.94
N ASN A 345 13.29 19.10 -20.25
CA ASN A 345 12.94 18.82 -21.65
C ASN A 345 12.36 20.05 -22.35
N TYR A 346 11.54 20.83 -21.67
CA TYR A 346 10.99 22.06 -22.23
C TYR A 346 12.07 23.12 -22.45
N LEU A 347 12.94 23.34 -21.47
CA LEU A 347 14.09 24.23 -21.61
C LEU A 347 14.92 23.82 -22.83
N VAL A 348 15.30 22.54 -22.95
CA VAL A 348 16.13 22.07 -24.06
C VAL A 348 15.40 22.13 -25.40
N LYS A 349 14.17 21.60 -25.49
CA LYS A 349 13.48 21.38 -26.78
C LYS A 349 12.74 22.61 -27.30
N ILE A 350 12.25 23.47 -26.42
CA ILE A 350 11.42 24.62 -26.79
C ILE A 350 12.21 25.93 -26.66
N VAL A 351 12.94 26.12 -25.55
CA VAL A 351 13.66 27.38 -25.28
C VAL A 351 15.04 27.40 -25.96
N LEU A 352 15.85 26.37 -25.76
CA LEU A 352 17.24 26.29 -26.23
C LEU A 352 17.37 25.84 -27.68
N LYS A 353 16.43 25.03 -28.19
CA LYS A 353 16.39 24.66 -29.63
C LYS A 353 16.31 25.88 -30.54
N LYS A 354 15.67 26.96 -30.08
CA LYS A 354 15.60 28.25 -30.80
C LYS A 354 16.81 29.16 -30.54
N ASN A 355 17.74 28.79 -29.65
CA ASN A 355 18.88 29.61 -29.20
C ASN A 355 20.18 28.78 -29.04
N PRO A 356 20.86 28.41 -30.15
CA PRO A 356 22.01 27.49 -30.13
C PRO A 356 23.20 27.99 -29.29
N ASN A 357 23.40 29.30 -29.18
CA ASN A 357 24.47 29.88 -28.34
C ASN A 357 24.24 29.66 -26.83
N GLN A 358 22.99 29.65 -26.37
CA GLN A 358 22.68 29.33 -24.98
C GLN A 358 22.83 27.83 -24.69
N MET A 359 22.50 26.96 -25.65
CA MET A 359 22.72 25.52 -25.55
C MET A 359 24.23 25.18 -25.43
N ALA A 360 25.08 25.89 -26.16
CA ALA A 360 26.54 25.73 -26.05
C ALA A 360 27.07 26.18 -24.68
N ARG A 361 26.59 27.30 -24.14
CA ARG A 361 26.94 27.76 -22.77
C ARG A 361 26.48 26.78 -21.70
N LEU A 362 25.24 26.29 -21.78
CA LEU A 362 24.70 25.34 -20.81
C LEU A 362 25.42 23.99 -20.89
N SER A 363 25.71 23.49 -22.09
CA SER A 363 26.48 22.25 -22.26
C SER A 363 27.90 22.37 -21.71
N LYS A 364 28.53 23.54 -21.84
CA LYS A 364 29.83 23.83 -21.22
C LYS A 364 29.72 23.84 -19.70
N ALA A 365 28.74 24.54 -19.14
CA ALA A 365 28.50 24.58 -17.69
C ALA A 365 28.19 23.19 -17.09
N LEU A 366 27.45 22.33 -17.81
CA LEU A 366 27.16 20.96 -17.40
C LEU A 366 28.39 20.04 -17.47
N LYS A 367 29.26 20.21 -18.47
CA LYS A 367 30.56 19.51 -18.54
C LYS A 367 31.53 19.99 -17.46
N ASP A 368 31.51 21.27 -17.13
CA ASP A 368 32.32 21.84 -16.05
C ASP A 368 31.78 21.37 -14.68
N TYR A 369 30.46 21.17 -14.55
CA TYR A 369 29.81 20.59 -13.38
C TYR A 369 30.19 19.12 -13.12
N GLU A 370 30.35 18.30 -14.16
CA GLU A 370 30.79 16.90 -14.08
C GLU A 370 32.16 16.74 -13.37
N ASN A 371 32.96 17.80 -13.39
CA ASN A 371 34.29 17.88 -12.76
C ASN A 371 34.30 18.61 -11.41
N SER A 372 33.13 19.06 -10.92
CA SER A 372 33.02 19.78 -9.64
C SER A 372 32.79 18.80 -8.48
N GLN A 373 33.59 18.91 -7.41
CA GLN A 373 33.49 18.04 -6.22
C GLN A 373 32.25 18.31 -5.32
N GLY A 374 31.25 19.05 -5.82
CA GLY A 374 30.27 19.73 -4.99
C GLY A 374 29.04 18.93 -4.54
N MET A 375 28.64 17.85 -5.23
CA MET A 375 27.46 17.07 -4.83
C MET A 375 27.58 15.58 -5.19
N SER A 376 28.36 14.86 -4.37
CA SER A 376 28.25 13.42 -4.16
C SER A 376 27.04 13.10 -3.26
N ARG A 377 26.52 11.86 -3.32
CA ARG A 377 25.31 11.28 -2.68
C ARG A 377 25.20 11.44 -1.15
N LYS A 378 25.27 12.66 -0.64
CA LYS A 378 25.25 12.97 0.79
C LYS A 378 24.31 14.13 1.05
N PHE A 379 23.05 13.95 0.65
CA PHE A 379 21.96 14.79 1.09
C PHE A 379 20.78 13.89 1.44
N THR A 380 20.12 14.20 2.55
CA THR A 380 19.00 13.50 3.19
C THR A 380 19.36 12.46 4.26
N ARG A 381 19.83 12.93 5.43
CA ARG A 381 19.51 12.31 6.73
C ARG A 381 19.60 13.37 7.83
N GLU A 382 18.59 14.23 7.94
CA GLU A 382 18.27 14.97 9.16
C GLU A 382 17.03 15.86 8.91
N ALA A 383 15.83 15.30 9.11
CA ALA A 383 14.59 16.04 9.36
C ALA A 383 13.39 15.11 9.58
N VAL A 384 13.42 14.19 10.56
CA VAL A 384 12.21 13.69 11.21
C VAL A 384 12.60 13.26 12.63
N ARG A 385 12.57 14.17 13.60
CA ARG A 385 12.69 13.71 15.00
C ARG A 385 11.89 14.46 16.04
N TYR A 386 11.05 15.43 15.69
CA TYR A 386 10.29 16.14 16.73
C TYR A 386 8.80 16.39 16.46
N ASP A 387 8.31 16.28 15.21
CA ASP A 387 6.85 16.25 14.95
C ASP A 387 6.55 15.75 13.52
N TYR A 388 5.97 14.54 13.39
CA TYR A 388 5.63 13.94 12.09
C TYR A 388 4.43 14.64 11.42
N ASN A 389 3.49 15.18 12.19
CA ASN A 389 2.37 15.94 11.67
C ASN A 389 2.84 17.29 11.12
N MET A 390 3.80 17.94 11.79
CA MET A 390 4.47 19.13 11.26
C MET A 390 5.16 18.81 9.93
N TYR A 391 5.89 17.71 9.83
CA TYR A 391 6.52 17.28 8.57
C TYR A 391 5.49 17.12 7.43
N ILE A 392 4.37 16.43 7.70
CA ILE A 392 3.30 16.27 6.70
C ILE A 392 2.72 17.63 6.28
N ASN A 393 2.50 18.54 7.24
CA ASN A 393 2.01 19.88 6.95
C ASN A 393 2.99 20.69 6.07
N GLU A 394 4.29 20.58 6.31
CA GLU A 394 5.31 21.22 5.47
C GLU A 394 5.35 20.62 4.06
N VAL A 395 5.18 19.30 3.92
CA VAL A 395 5.04 18.66 2.60
C VAL A 395 3.78 19.15 1.87
N GLU A 396 2.64 19.25 2.57
CA GLU A 396 1.38 19.74 2.00
C GLU A 396 1.50 21.20 1.51
N LYS A 397 2.16 22.06 2.29
CA LYS A 397 2.50 23.44 1.88
C LYS A 397 3.43 23.44 0.67
N ALA A 398 4.51 22.67 0.68
CA ALA A 398 5.48 22.65 -0.40
C ALA A 398 4.87 22.18 -1.73
N VAL A 399 4.02 21.14 -1.70
CA VAL A 399 3.27 20.68 -2.87
C VAL A 399 2.32 21.76 -3.38
N THR A 400 1.60 22.42 -2.48
CA THR A 400 0.66 23.50 -2.84
C THR A 400 1.40 24.66 -3.50
N SER A 401 2.48 25.14 -2.90
CA SER A 401 3.31 26.22 -3.46
C SER A 401 3.90 25.85 -4.81
N LEU A 402 4.44 24.64 -4.98
CA LEU A 402 4.95 24.18 -6.27
C LEU A 402 3.89 24.22 -7.36
N ILE A 403 2.67 23.72 -7.08
CA ILE A 403 1.58 23.71 -8.05
C ILE A 403 1.13 25.14 -8.38
N GLN A 404 1.09 26.03 -7.39
CA GLN A 404 0.77 27.45 -7.59
C GLN A 404 1.78 28.15 -8.51
N GLU A 405 3.08 27.91 -8.31
CA GLU A 405 4.15 28.48 -9.16
C GLU A 405 4.10 27.91 -10.59
N LEU A 406 3.89 26.60 -10.73
CA LEU A 406 3.70 25.98 -12.05
C LEU A 406 2.46 26.53 -12.77
N HIS A 407 1.38 26.77 -12.03
CA HIS A 407 0.17 27.38 -12.56
C HIS A 407 0.38 28.85 -12.94
N HIS A 408 1.11 29.63 -12.13
CA HIS A 408 1.47 31.00 -12.45
C HIS A 408 2.30 31.07 -13.74
N TYR A 409 3.24 30.13 -13.92
CA TYR A 409 3.98 29.98 -15.17
C TYR A 409 3.04 29.70 -16.36
N ASP A 410 2.13 28.73 -16.22
CA ASP A 410 1.19 28.35 -17.29
C ASP A 410 0.31 29.52 -17.75
N ILE A 411 -0.05 30.46 -16.86
CA ILE A 411 -0.87 31.64 -17.22
C ILE A 411 -0.06 32.83 -17.74
N THR A 412 1.22 32.95 -17.36
CA THR A 412 2.08 34.09 -17.74
C THR A 412 2.99 33.79 -18.93
N CYS A 413 3.14 32.52 -19.32
CA CYS A 413 4.03 32.12 -20.39
C CYS A 413 3.51 32.54 -21.77
N GLU A 414 4.19 33.50 -22.39
CA GLU A 414 3.89 33.98 -23.75
C GLU A 414 4.40 33.05 -24.86
N VAL A 415 5.06 31.93 -24.51
CA VAL A 415 5.58 31.00 -25.51
C VAL A 415 4.44 30.17 -26.11
N GLU A 416 4.20 30.37 -27.39
CA GLU A 416 3.23 29.60 -28.15
C GLU A 416 3.53 28.09 -28.10
N GLY A 417 2.53 27.29 -27.72
CA GLY A 417 2.66 25.84 -27.61
C GLY A 417 3.42 25.35 -26.37
N HIS A 418 3.55 26.16 -25.32
CA HIS A 418 4.14 25.70 -24.07
C HIS A 418 3.35 24.55 -23.43
N ASN A 419 4.04 23.74 -22.63
CA ASN A 419 3.40 22.64 -21.91
C ASN A 419 2.69 23.17 -20.67
N LEU A 420 1.39 22.88 -20.54
CA LEU A 420 0.66 23.10 -19.29
C LEU A 420 1.16 22.16 -18.20
N TYR A 421 1.94 22.67 -17.24
CA TYR A 421 2.55 21.88 -16.16
C TYR A 421 1.55 21.53 -15.06
N SER A 422 0.71 22.48 -14.66
CA SER A 422 -0.36 22.28 -13.65
C SER A 422 -1.31 21.15 -14.05
N SER A 423 -1.47 20.91 -15.35
CA SER A 423 -2.34 19.86 -15.92
C SER A 423 -1.64 18.51 -16.14
N LYS A 424 -0.37 18.35 -15.74
CA LYS A 424 0.34 17.06 -15.87
C LYS A 424 -0.11 16.08 -14.78
N PRO A 425 -0.44 14.81 -15.13
CA PRO A 425 -0.85 13.82 -14.13
C PRO A 425 0.14 13.61 -12.99
N LYS A 426 1.45 13.63 -13.28
CA LYS A 426 2.51 13.48 -12.25
C LYS A 426 2.54 14.65 -11.26
N VAL A 427 2.23 15.87 -11.69
CA VAL A 427 2.13 17.04 -10.82
C VAL A 427 0.92 16.89 -9.91
N HIS A 428 -0.23 16.52 -10.49
CA HIS A 428 -1.45 16.29 -9.71
C HIS A 428 -1.29 15.17 -8.68
N LEU A 429 -0.58 14.07 -8.99
CA LEU A 429 -0.35 12.98 -8.04
C LEU A 429 0.34 13.44 -6.75
N LEU A 430 1.12 14.52 -6.76
CA LEU A 430 1.76 15.07 -5.56
C LEU A 430 0.74 15.56 -4.53
N THR A 431 -0.47 15.98 -4.95
CA THR A 431 -1.55 16.38 -4.03
C THR A 431 -2.01 15.23 -3.13
N HIS A 432 -1.72 13.98 -3.50
CA HIS A 432 -2.03 12.79 -2.70
C HIS A 432 -0.87 12.34 -1.80
N LEU A 433 0.32 12.94 -1.93
CA LEU A 433 1.50 12.57 -1.15
C LEU A 433 1.29 12.72 0.36
N PRO A 434 0.68 13.81 0.89
CA PRO A 434 0.41 13.94 2.33
C PRO A 434 -0.43 12.79 2.90
N ASN A 435 -1.43 12.32 2.14
CA ASN A 435 -2.25 11.18 2.55
C ASN A 435 -1.47 9.86 2.50
N ASN A 436 -0.52 9.71 1.58
CA ASN A 436 0.36 8.55 1.55
C ASN A 436 1.38 8.58 2.69
N LEU A 437 1.89 9.76 3.07
CA LEU A 437 2.75 9.89 4.25
C LEU A 437 2.01 9.46 5.52
N ARG A 438 0.79 9.98 5.72
CA ARG A 438 -0.06 9.59 6.87
C ARG A 438 -0.30 8.08 6.93
N ARG A 439 -0.43 7.40 5.79
CA ARG A 439 -0.76 5.96 5.71
C ARG A 439 0.45 5.04 5.77
N PHE A 440 1.53 5.39 5.08
CA PHE A 440 2.67 4.49 4.83
C PHE A 440 3.95 4.94 5.53
N GLY A 441 3.95 6.07 6.23
CA GLY A 441 5.14 6.67 6.79
C GLY A 441 5.92 7.49 5.77
N THR A 442 7.20 7.75 6.02
CA THR A 442 8.04 8.56 5.12
C THR A 442 8.05 8.01 3.69
N ALA A 443 8.16 8.90 2.70
CA ALA A 443 8.23 8.52 1.29
C ALA A 443 9.39 7.57 0.96
N LEU A 444 10.43 7.59 1.80
CA LEU A 444 11.55 6.66 1.74
C LEU A 444 11.09 5.19 1.85
N TYR A 445 9.98 4.90 2.52
CA TYR A 445 9.50 3.53 2.77
C TYR A 445 8.82 2.87 1.57
N TYR A 446 8.54 3.62 0.50
CA TYR A 446 7.88 3.10 -0.71
C TYR A 446 8.52 3.64 -2.00
N GLU A 447 9.78 4.04 -1.93
CA GLU A 447 10.59 4.40 -3.10
C GLU A 447 11.01 3.15 -3.88
N THR A 448 11.10 3.23 -5.21
CA THR A 448 11.39 2.05 -6.04
C THR A 448 12.87 1.84 -6.32
N GLU A 449 13.75 2.76 -5.90
CA GLU A 449 15.17 2.73 -6.32
C GLU A 449 15.89 1.46 -5.84
N LYS A 450 15.64 1.02 -4.60
CA LYS A 450 16.32 -0.17 -4.07
C LYS A 450 15.85 -1.47 -4.72
N ASP A 451 14.58 -1.57 -5.05
CA ASP A 451 14.04 -2.71 -5.79
C ASP A 451 14.49 -2.73 -7.25
N GLU A 452 14.62 -1.55 -7.85
CA GLU A 452 15.27 -1.39 -9.15
C GLU A 452 16.73 -1.85 -9.13
N GLN A 453 17.45 -1.60 -8.03
CA GLN A 453 18.79 -2.15 -7.82
C GLN A 453 18.77 -3.67 -7.65
N PHE A 454 17.78 -4.24 -6.95
CA PHE A 454 17.60 -5.70 -6.84
C PHE A 454 17.35 -6.36 -8.20
N ASN A 455 16.60 -5.71 -9.10
CA ASN A 455 16.42 -6.19 -10.47
C ASN A 455 17.74 -6.37 -11.23
N LYS A 456 18.81 -5.65 -10.87
CA LYS A 456 20.15 -5.88 -11.42
C LYS A 456 20.73 -7.24 -10.98
N HIS A 457 20.45 -7.67 -9.76
CA HIS A 457 20.87 -8.98 -9.26
C HIS A 457 20.11 -10.12 -9.94
N ILE A 458 18.80 -9.95 -10.15
CA ILE A 458 17.99 -10.86 -10.97
C ILE A 458 18.57 -10.95 -12.39
N HIS A 459 18.89 -9.79 -12.98
CA HIS A 459 19.45 -9.68 -14.33
C HIS A 459 20.77 -10.45 -14.48
N GLU A 460 21.72 -10.26 -13.56
CA GLU A 460 23.02 -10.94 -13.57
C GLU A 460 22.84 -12.47 -13.57
N HIS A 461 21.91 -13.00 -12.77
CA HIS A 461 21.61 -14.44 -12.76
C HIS A 461 20.92 -14.93 -14.03
N LEU A 462 19.94 -14.19 -14.56
CA LEU A 462 19.24 -14.53 -15.80
C LEU A 462 20.21 -14.65 -16.99
N MET A 463 21.31 -13.87 -17.00
CA MET A 463 22.32 -13.96 -18.06
C MET A 463 22.91 -15.35 -18.21
N HIS A 464 23.07 -16.07 -17.10
CA HIS A 464 23.80 -17.33 -17.00
C HIS A 464 22.93 -18.58 -17.15
N THR A 465 21.63 -18.40 -17.38
CA THR A 465 20.67 -19.51 -17.58
C THR A 465 20.51 -19.85 -19.06
N ASN A 466 20.01 -21.06 -19.35
CA ASN A 466 19.63 -21.43 -20.72
C ASN A 466 18.32 -20.73 -21.18
N ARG A 467 17.66 -20.00 -20.27
CA ARG A 467 16.47 -19.16 -20.48
C ARG A 467 15.26 -19.92 -21.02
N LEU A 468 15.24 -21.24 -20.88
CA LEU A 468 14.12 -22.10 -21.27
C LEU A 468 13.03 -22.10 -20.19
N ASN A 469 13.41 -21.95 -18.91
CA ASN A 469 12.48 -21.80 -17.79
C ASN A 469 13.10 -20.89 -16.72
N THR A 470 13.14 -19.58 -17.01
CA THR A 470 13.84 -18.56 -16.21
C THR A 470 13.45 -18.56 -14.73
N SER A 471 12.18 -18.82 -14.40
CA SER A 471 11.74 -18.91 -13.00
C SER A 471 12.36 -20.13 -12.27
N ARG A 472 12.53 -21.26 -12.96
CA ARG A 472 13.15 -22.47 -12.42
C ARG A 472 14.68 -22.40 -12.42
N ASP A 473 15.27 -21.76 -13.42
CA ASP A 473 16.72 -21.64 -13.54
C ASP A 473 17.29 -20.73 -12.45
N GLN A 474 16.58 -19.64 -12.14
CA GLN A 474 16.95 -18.73 -11.05
C GLN A 474 16.89 -19.42 -9.68
N LYS A 475 15.91 -20.29 -9.45
CA LYS A 475 15.78 -21.12 -8.23
C LYS A 475 17.03 -21.96 -7.91
N HIS A 476 17.82 -22.36 -8.92
CA HIS A 476 18.96 -23.27 -8.74
C HIS A 476 20.32 -22.56 -8.62
N SER A 477 20.44 -21.29 -9.04
CA SER A 477 21.74 -20.59 -9.11
C SER A 477 22.09 -19.80 -7.86
N ASP A 478 21.11 -19.45 -7.03
CA ASP A 478 21.29 -18.55 -5.90
C ASP A 478 21.00 -19.31 -4.60
N ASN A 479 22.01 -19.38 -3.72
CA ASN A 479 21.88 -19.99 -2.40
C ASN A 479 21.00 -19.16 -1.44
N THR A 480 20.35 -18.12 -1.97
CA THR A 480 19.35 -17.22 -1.36
C THR A 480 17.90 -17.63 -1.70
N PHE A 481 17.68 -18.81 -2.32
CA PHE A 481 16.36 -19.49 -2.46
C PHE A 481 16.14 -20.78 -1.56
N VAL A 482 15.15 -20.84 -0.64
CA VAL A 482 14.57 -21.91 0.28
C VAL A 482 13.35 -22.33 -0.48
N VAL A 483 12.87 -23.48 -0.11
CA VAL A 483 11.55 -23.94 -0.45
C VAL A 483 10.76 -23.82 0.85
N PHE A 484 9.76 -22.94 0.93
CA PHE A 484 8.83 -23.03 2.06
C PHE A 484 8.18 -24.41 1.96
N MET A 485 8.61 -25.33 2.83
CA MET A 485 8.03 -26.65 2.96
C MET A 485 6.79 -26.50 3.84
N LEU A 486 5.65 -26.22 3.23
CA LEU A 486 4.37 -26.29 3.93
C LEU A 486 4.04 -27.77 4.16
N LYS A 487 4.15 -28.20 5.41
CA LYS A 487 3.52 -29.42 5.91
C LYS A 487 2.22 -28.99 6.59
N GLU A 488 1.08 -29.27 5.96
CA GLU A 488 -0.23 -29.11 6.62
C GLU A 488 -0.38 -30.12 7.78
N SER A 489 0.41 -31.20 7.79
CA SER A 489 0.59 -32.09 8.95
C SER A 489 1.95 -32.81 8.89
N ARG A 490 2.33 -33.48 10.00
CA ARG A 490 3.61 -34.22 10.12
C ARG A 490 3.78 -35.32 9.06
N ASP A 491 2.70 -35.77 8.43
CA ASP A 491 2.67 -36.99 7.58
C ASP A 491 2.24 -36.76 6.11
N GLN A 492 2.08 -35.52 5.64
CA GLN A 492 1.79 -35.23 4.23
C GLN A 492 3.04 -34.97 3.37
N HIS A 493 2.93 -35.26 2.06
CA HIS A 493 3.92 -34.91 1.05
C HIS A 493 3.93 -33.39 0.78
N ALA A 494 5.11 -32.78 0.82
CA ALA A 494 5.29 -31.33 0.69
C ALA A 494 5.00 -30.83 -0.74
N HIS A 495 4.23 -29.74 -0.86
CA HIS A 495 4.08 -29.00 -2.11
C HIS A 495 5.14 -27.86 -2.18
N PRO A 496 5.97 -27.78 -3.24
CA PRO A 496 7.07 -26.81 -3.28
C PRO A 496 6.60 -25.40 -3.69
N PHE A 497 6.73 -24.43 -2.77
CA PHE A 497 6.74 -22.99 -3.04
C PHE A 497 8.18 -22.43 -2.89
N ILE A 498 8.58 -21.38 -3.61
CA ILE A 498 10.00 -20.93 -3.78
C ILE A 498 10.31 -19.67 -2.91
N GLY A 499 11.43 -19.63 -2.15
CA GLY A 499 12.10 -18.50 -1.44
C GLY A 499 12.98 -18.87 -0.17
N LYS A 500 14.24 -18.35 0.07
CA LYS A 500 15.24 -18.71 1.19
C LYS A 500 15.03 -17.98 2.47
N VAL A 501 14.95 -18.73 3.57
CA VAL A 501 15.34 -18.27 4.90
C VAL A 501 16.57 -19.07 5.35
N SER A 502 17.71 -18.40 5.42
CA SER A 502 18.88 -18.86 6.16
C SER A 502 19.56 -17.67 6.82
N SER A 503 18.90 -17.06 7.80
CA SER A 503 19.50 -16.16 8.81
C SER A 503 18.47 -15.67 9.83
N LEU A 504 17.94 -16.58 10.67
CA LEU A 504 17.56 -16.20 12.05
C LEU A 504 18.70 -16.63 12.96
N GLY A 505 19.86 -16.01 12.74
CA GLY A 505 20.86 -15.85 13.79
C GLY A 505 20.45 -14.62 14.59
N VAL A 506 19.73 -14.83 15.68
CA VAL A 506 19.56 -13.78 16.68
C VAL A 506 20.84 -13.75 17.50
N GLU A 507 21.80 -12.92 17.09
CA GLU A 507 22.83 -12.49 18.02
C GLU A 507 22.19 -11.50 19.00
N HIS A 508 22.40 -11.80 20.29
CA HIS A 508 22.04 -10.97 21.43
C HIS A 508 22.49 -9.52 21.22
N TYR A 509 21.65 -8.54 21.57
CA TYR A 509 21.91 -7.50 22.59
C TYR A 509 20.62 -6.78 22.98
#